data_AF-A0A920A4E6-F1
#
_entry.id   AF-A0A920A4E6-F1
#
_cell.length_a   1.000
_cell.length_b   1.000
_cell.length_c   1.000
_cell.angle_alpha   90.00
_cell.angle_beta   90.00
_cell.angle_gamma   90.00
#
_symmetry.space_group_name_H-M   'P 1'
#
loop_
_entity.id
_entity.type
_entity.pdbx_description
1 polymer ?
#
loop_
_entity_poly.entity_id
_entity_poly.type
_entity_poly.pdbx_seq_one_letter_code
_entity_poly.pdbx_strand_id
1 'polypeptide(L)'
;MIINKKSNLKINDLINFDEAKQLSKAPLSNALIQESFRTKKDAFGDIITYSPKVFLPLTFLCRDVCHYCTFAKTPKKIVNPYMPLDEVLEVVTDGEEKGCKEALITLGDKPELRYKTARDYLSAHGFKTTLDYVKKTAEHILDNSSLIPHLNVGTLTPEDILELKDVSGSMGLMLETHSARLSEKGMPHFGSPDKDPEYRLQTFINAGEQQIPFTTGLLIGIGESREERIQSLMVINEIHNRYGNIQEVIIQNFKPKKNTLMSDFPEPSFEELQWTIVMARKILSNQISIQVPPNLNQKHLSCLTKSGIDDFGGISPVTIDHVNPEAPWPEIEKLEKISNNSEQILLPRSTIAPKVLKANNLFMAKKIRSKIQKITDGSGLLRDDGWESGRSTEVPDILPTGEVGQTRKLINEIADNPHSSIPQLFNARGKSFEYITKAADEIRSQLNGNNITYVVNRNINYTNICVYSCSFCAFSKSTGAKKLRGASYLLELEEIQNRVREAIRRRATEVCLQGGIHPKFDGNYYLDVIKAIRKVSPDIHIHAFSPLEIFQGAQTLGLTLEEYLPILKEAGLNSLPGTAAEILHDDVGISFVQTS
;
A
#
# COMPACT_ATOMS: atom_id res chain seq x y z
N MET A 1 18.15 -27.73 -21.06
CA MET A 1 17.37 -26.73 -21.82
C MET A 1 15.90 -27.06 -21.60
N ILE A 2 15.30 -26.58 -20.52
CA ILE A 2 13.84 -26.53 -20.44
C ILE A 2 13.50 -25.33 -21.32
N ILE A 3 13.04 -25.61 -22.55
CA ILE A 3 12.56 -24.58 -23.46
C ILE A 3 11.32 -24.00 -22.78
N ASN A 4 11.37 -22.74 -22.37
CA ASN A 4 10.18 -21.99 -21.98
C ASN A 4 9.12 -22.21 -23.05
N LYS A 5 8.05 -22.92 -22.72
CA LYS A 5 6.90 -23.03 -23.63
C LYS A 5 6.40 -21.59 -23.83
N LYS A 6 6.55 -21.09 -25.06
CA LYS A 6 5.93 -19.84 -25.49
C LYS A 6 4.42 -19.97 -25.23
N SER A 7 3.82 -18.96 -24.62
CA SER A 7 2.38 -18.90 -24.37
C SER A 7 1.61 -19.07 -25.68
N ASN A 8 0.40 -19.62 -25.58
CA ASN A 8 -0.56 -19.64 -26.68
C ASN A 8 -1.12 -18.23 -27.00
N LEU A 9 -0.87 -17.23 -26.15
CA LEU A 9 -1.14 -15.82 -26.45
C LEU A 9 -0.21 -15.36 -27.57
N LYS A 10 -0.78 -15.09 -28.74
CA LYS A 10 -0.06 -14.38 -29.80
C LYS A 10 -0.06 -12.90 -29.44
N ILE A 11 1.13 -12.34 -29.22
CA ILE A 11 1.30 -10.93 -28.80
C ILE A 11 0.61 -9.97 -29.77
N ASN A 12 0.66 -10.27 -31.07
CA ASN A 12 0.03 -9.47 -32.10
C ASN A 12 -1.50 -9.42 -31.96
N ASP A 13 -2.13 -10.40 -31.32
CA ASP A 13 -3.58 -10.40 -31.07
C ASP A 13 -3.96 -9.40 -29.95
N LEU A 14 -2.99 -8.91 -29.17
CA LEU A 14 -3.18 -7.91 -28.11
C LEU A 14 -3.02 -6.47 -28.62
N ILE A 15 -2.73 -6.30 -29.91
CA ILE A 15 -2.37 -5.01 -30.50
C ILE A 15 -3.44 -4.60 -31.52
N ASN A 16 -4.06 -3.45 -31.29
CA ASN A 16 -4.81 -2.77 -32.33
C ASN A 16 -3.85 -1.93 -33.19
N PHE A 17 -3.34 -2.52 -34.27
CA PHE A 17 -2.32 -1.89 -35.13
C PHE A 17 -2.80 -0.58 -35.78
N ASP A 18 -4.07 -0.50 -36.18
CA ASP A 18 -4.62 0.71 -36.80
C ASP A 18 -4.70 1.87 -35.79
N GLU A 19 -5.18 1.58 -34.57
CA GLU A 19 -5.18 2.56 -33.48
C GLU A 19 -3.76 2.97 -33.10
N ALA A 20 -2.83 2.02 -33.02
CA ALA A 20 -1.44 2.33 -32.70
C ALA A 20 -0.80 3.28 -33.73
N LYS A 21 -1.06 3.03 -35.01
CA LYS A 21 -0.62 3.87 -36.13
C LYS A 21 -1.30 5.25 -36.14
N GLN A 22 -2.54 5.36 -35.68
CA GLN A 22 -3.24 6.63 -35.55
C GLN A 22 -2.67 7.45 -34.38
N LEU A 23 -2.54 6.84 -33.21
CA LEU A 23 -2.01 7.49 -32.00
C LEU A 23 -0.56 7.93 -32.19
N SER A 24 0.28 7.12 -32.86
CA SER A 24 1.71 7.44 -33.09
C SER A 24 1.94 8.75 -33.87
N LYS A 25 0.96 9.16 -34.67
CA LYS A 25 0.96 10.40 -35.47
C LYS A 25 0.42 11.60 -34.72
N ALA A 26 -0.19 11.43 -33.55
CA ALA A 26 -0.71 12.55 -32.77
C ALA A 26 0.45 13.47 -32.34
N PRO A 27 0.43 14.78 -32.66
CA PRO A 27 1.45 15.70 -32.18
C PRO A 27 1.29 15.93 -30.68
N LEU A 28 2.40 16.16 -29.98
CA LEU A 28 2.33 16.65 -28.59
C LEU A 28 1.71 18.05 -28.60
N SER A 29 0.73 18.29 -27.73
CA SER A 29 0.10 19.60 -27.58
C SER A 29 -0.17 19.89 -26.12
N ASN A 30 -0.29 21.18 -25.77
CA ASN A 30 -0.64 21.60 -24.41
C ASN A 30 -1.96 20.99 -23.94
N ALA A 31 -2.95 20.84 -24.83
CA ALA A 31 -4.23 20.20 -24.52
C ALA A 31 -4.06 18.73 -24.10
N LEU A 32 -3.20 17.97 -24.80
CA LEU A 32 -2.92 16.57 -24.44
C LEU A 32 -2.15 16.45 -23.12
N ILE A 33 -1.22 17.37 -22.85
CA ILE A 33 -0.50 17.41 -21.57
C ILE A 33 -1.47 17.70 -20.42
N GLN A 34 -2.35 18.69 -20.58
CA GLN A 34 -3.38 19.02 -19.59
C GLN A 34 -4.35 17.87 -19.36
N GLU A 35 -4.78 17.18 -20.42
CA GLU A 35 -5.63 16.00 -20.31
C GLU A 35 -4.93 14.89 -19.52
N SER A 36 -3.68 14.58 -19.85
CA SER A 36 -2.87 13.58 -19.14
C SER A 36 -2.73 13.93 -17.65
N PHE A 37 -2.47 15.20 -17.33
CA PHE A 37 -2.38 15.67 -15.96
C PHE A 37 -3.72 15.54 -15.21
N ARG A 38 -4.83 15.88 -15.87
CA ARG A 38 -6.18 15.72 -15.30
C ARG A 38 -6.48 14.24 -15.03
N THR A 39 -6.26 13.36 -16.00
CA THR A 39 -6.45 11.91 -15.82
C THR A 39 -5.62 11.38 -14.65
N LYS A 40 -4.38 11.87 -14.50
CA LYS A 40 -3.54 11.56 -13.33
C LYS A 40 -4.19 12.04 -12.03
N LYS A 41 -4.67 13.28 -11.97
CA LYS A 41 -5.32 13.85 -10.77
C LYS A 41 -6.60 13.10 -10.42
N ASP A 42 -7.42 12.76 -11.41
CA ASP A 42 -8.67 12.01 -11.21
C ASP A 42 -8.38 10.60 -10.66
N ALA A 43 -7.32 9.95 -11.14
CA ALA A 43 -6.99 8.59 -10.75
C ALA A 43 -6.14 8.49 -9.47
N PHE A 44 -5.24 9.43 -9.21
CA PHE A 44 -4.23 9.35 -8.13
C PHE A 44 -4.26 10.53 -7.15
N GLY A 45 -5.17 11.48 -7.37
CA GLY A 45 -5.28 12.70 -6.58
C GLY A 45 -4.06 13.61 -6.73
N ASP A 46 -3.83 14.40 -5.68
CA ASP A 46 -2.72 15.35 -5.62
C ASP A 46 -1.37 14.70 -5.25
N ILE A 47 -1.32 13.37 -5.18
CA ILE A 47 -0.16 12.64 -4.67
C ILE A 47 0.78 12.28 -5.83
N ILE A 48 2.07 12.53 -5.64
CA ILE A 48 3.15 11.92 -6.43
C ILE A 48 4.02 11.13 -5.46
N THR A 49 4.39 9.90 -5.82
CA THR A 49 5.09 9.01 -4.91
C THR A 49 6.55 8.79 -5.28
N TYR A 50 7.31 8.23 -4.34
CA TYR A 50 8.64 7.65 -4.57
C TYR A 50 8.86 6.49 -3.59
N SER A 51 9.73 5.55 -3.93
CA SER A 51 10.11 4.45 -3.04
C SER A 51 11.50 4.70 -2.44
N PRO A 52 11.64 4.90 -1.12
CA PRO A 52 12.95 4.99 -0.48
C PRO A 52 13.60 3.61 -0.44
N LYS A 53 14.70 3.44 -1.16
CA LYS A 53 15.29 2.12 -1.43
C LYS A 53 16.80 2.05 -1.35
N VAL A 54 17.33 0.85 -1.17
CA VAL A 54 18.72 0.51 -1.50
C VAL A 54 18.79 -0.27 -2.80
N PHE A 55 19.82 -0.01 -3.61
CA PHE A 55 20.12 -0.73 -4.84
C PHE A 55 21.16 -1.82 -4.53
N LEU A 56 20.80 -3.07 -4.74
CA LEU A 56 21.67 -4.23 -4.51
C LEU A 56 22.04 -4.87 -5.86
N PRO A 57 23.21 -4.53 -6.44
CA PRO A 57 23.66 -5.12 -7.70
C PRO A 57 24.25 -6.51 -7.45
N LEU A 58 23.39 -7.50 -7.22
CA LEU A 58 23.80 -8.83 -6.72
C LEU A 58 24.84 -9.51 -7.62
N THR A 59 24.78 -9.26 -8.94
CA THR A 59 25.89 -9.55 -9.85
C THR A 59 25.87 -8.60 -11.04
N PHE A 60 27.07 -8.16 -11.46
CA PHE A 60 27.28 -7.42 -12.70
C PHE A 60 27.51 -8.35 -13.90
N LEU A 61 27.60 -9.68 -13.71
CA LEU A 61 27.72 -10.61 -14.82
C LEU A 61 26.36 -10.77 -15.50
N CYS A 62 26.36 -10.80 -16.83
CA CYS A 62 25.14 -10.98 -17.62
C CYS A 62 25.44 -11.83 -18.87
N ARG A 63 24.53 -12.73 -19.25
CA ARG A 63 24.69 -13.45 -20.52
C ARG A 63 24.39 -12.59 -21.74
N ASP A 64 23.49 -11.61 -21.59
CA ASP A 64 23.17 -10.65 -22.64
C ASP A 64 24.31 -9.66 -22.92
N VAL A 65 24.20 -8.96 -24.05
CA VAL A 65 25.17 -7.97 -24.52
C VAL A 65 24.45 -6.73 -25.05
N CYS A 66 23.48 -6.20 -24.31
CA CYS A 66 22.71 -5.03 -24.72
C CYS A 66 23.63 -3.86 -25.07
N HIS A 67 23.49 -3.33 -26.28
CA HIS A 67 24.44 -2.37 -26.86
C HIS A 67 24.47 -1.00 -26.16
N TYR A 68 23.50 -0.71 -25.29
CA TYR A 68 23.39 0.49 -24.47
C TYR A 68 23.81 0.31 -22.99
N CYS A 69 24.06 -0.94 -22.56
CA CYS A 69 24.17 -1.26 -21.14
C CYS A 69 25.63 -1.20 -20.64
N THR A 70 25.86 -0.42 -19.58
CA THR A 70 27.13 -0.38 -18.84
C THR A 70 27.10 -1.19 -17.53
N PHE A 71 25.91 -1.61 -17.09
CA PHE A 71 25.73 -2.41 -15.88
C PHE A 71 26.42 -3.77 -16.02
N ALA A 72 26.25 -4.43 -17.17
CA ALA A 72 26.87 -5.71 -17.46
C ALA A 72 28.39 -5.57 -17.60
N LYS A 73 29.14 -6.36 -16.82
CA LYS A 73 30.60 -6.42 -16.81
C LYS A 73 31.07 -7.83 -17.18
N THR A 74 32.29 -7.91 -17.71
CA THR A 74 32.96 -9.21 -17.93
C THR A 74 33.68 -9.65 -16.65
N PRO A 75 33.97 -10.95 -16.48
CA PRO A 75 34.65 -11.46 -15.28
C PRO A 75 35.97 -10.74 -14.95
N LYS A 76 36.69 -10.22 -15.96
CA LYS A 76 37.95 -9.48 -15.76
C LYS A 76 37.78 -8.09 -15.14
N LYS A 77 36.56 -7.56 -15.09
CA LYS A 77 36.23 -6.20 -14.63
C LYS A 77 35.52 -6.17 -13.27
N ILE A 78 35.44 -7.30 -12.59
CA ILE A 78 34.78 -7.44 -11.29
C ILE A 78 35.70 -8.14 -10.30
N VAL A 79 35.55 -7.79 -9.03
CA VAL A 79 36.32 -8.41 -7.94
C VAL A 79 35.65 -9.73 -7.54
N ASN A 80 34.36 -9.66 -7.21
CA ASN A 80 33.54 -10.82 -6.85
C ASN A 80 32.47 -11.08 -7.93
N PRO A 81 32.21 -12.35 -8.30
CA PRO A 81 31.16 -12.69 -9.26
C PRO A 81 29.76 -12.32 -8.77
N TYR A 82 29.52 -12.44 -7.47
CA TYR A 82 28.29 -12.02 -6.78
C TYR A 82 28.65 -11.21 -5.54
N MET A 83 27.76 -10.30 -5.15
CA MET A 83 27.84 -9.55 -3.90
C MET A 83 27.65 -10.54 -2.72
N PRO A 84 28.60 -10.64 -1.78
CA PRO A 84 28.48 -11.49 -0.59
C PRO A 84 27.29 -11.10 0.30
N LEU A 85 26.73 -12.05 1.03
CA LEU A 85 25.57 -11.81 1.91
C LEU A 85 25.87 -10.79 3.02
N ASP A 86 27.09 -10.78 3.57
CA ASP A 86 27.49 -9.80 4.59
C ASP A 86 27.51 -8.37 4.01
N GLU A 87 28.03 -8.19 2.78
CA GLU A 87 28.00 -6.90 2.07
C GLU A 87 26.56 -6.47 1.77
N VAL A 88 25.68 -7.43 1.42
CA VAL A 88 24.25 -7.14 1.24
C VAL A 88 23.64 -6.60 2.53
N LEU A 89 23.93 -7.24 3.68
CA LEU A 89 23.42 -6.76 4.96
C LEU A 89 23.98 -5.40 5.34
N GLU A 90 25.27 -5.13 5.11
CA GLU A 90 25.85 -3.81 5.37
C GLU A 90 25.08 -2.70 4.64
N VAL A 91 24.80 -2.89 3.35
CA VAL A 91 24.02 -1.91 2.56
C VAL A 91 22.58 -1.81 3.04
N VAL A 92 21.96 -2.94 3.38
CA VAL A 92 20.56 -2.99 3.85
C VAL A 92 20.41 -2.32 5.22
N THR A 93 21.35 -2.52 6.14
CA THR A 93 21.37 -1.89 7.45
C THR A 93 21.58 -0.38 7.34
N ASP A 94 22.55 0.09 6.54
CA ASP A 94 22.72 1.54 6.30
C ASP A 94 21.47 2.14 5.61
N GLY A 95 20.85 1.38 4.71
CA GLY A 95 19.56 1.71 4.11
C GLY A 95 18.45 1.91 5.13
N GLU A 96 18.29 0.94 6.03
CA GLU A 96 17.28 0.94 7.08
C GLU A 96 17.44 2.12 8.03
N GLU A 97 18.67 2.39 8.47
CA GLU A 97 19.01 3.53 9.33
C GLU A 97 18.68 4.87 8.65
N LYS A 98 18.83 4.95 7.32
CA LYS A 98 18.45 6.13 6.52
C LYS A 98 17.00 6.11 6.02
N GLY A 99 16.16 5.22 6.55
CA GLY A 99 14.72 5.21 6.30
C GLY A 99 14.27 4.48 5.02
N CYS A 100 15.15 3.75 4.34
CA CYS A 100 14.75 2.90 3.21
C CYS A 100 13.78 1.81 3.65
N LYS A 101 12.82 1.48 2.77
CA LYS A 101 11.82 0.43 2.98
C LYS A 101 11.85 -0.66 1.90
N GLU A 102 12.53 -0.40 0.80
CA GLU A 102 12.71 -1.33 -0.30
C GLU A 102 14.18 -1.75 -0.45
N ALA A 103 14.40 -3.05 -0.65
CA ALA A 103 15.67 -3.60 -1.09
C ALA A 103 15.55 -4.03 -2.56
N LEU A 104 16.01 -3.18 -3.49
CA LEU A 104 15.97 -3.48 -4.91
C LEU A 104 17.11 -4.42 -5.28
N ILE A 105 16.81 -5.71 -5.42
CA ILE A 105 17.75 -6.71 -5.92
C ILE A 105 17.75 -6.65 -7.45
N THR A 106 18.87 -6.26 -8.04
CA THR A 106 19.06 -6.18 -9.49
C THR A 106 20.30 -6.94 -9.91
N LEU A 107 20.23 -7.63 -11.05
CA LEU A 107 21.34 -8.45 -11.55
C LEU A 107 21.30 -8.59 -13.08
N GLY A 108 22.39 -9.06 -13.66
CA GLY A 108 22.40 -9.49 -15.06
C GLY A 108 21.78 -10.86 -15.25
N ASP A 109 21.11 -11.08 -16.39
CA ASP A 109 20.35 -12.30 -16.65
C ASP A 109 21.27 -13.53 -16.77
N LYS A 110 20.94 -14.57 -15.99
CA LYS A 110 21.47 -15.94 -16.04
C LYS A 110 22.97 -16.05 -16.41
N PRO A 111 23.88 -15.34 -15.70
CA PRO A 111 25.30 -15.28 -16.06
C PRO A 111 25.98 -16.64 -16.03
N GLU A 112 25.48 -17.57 -15.23
CA GLU A 112 25.94 -18.96 -15.15
C GLU A 112 25.81 -19.73 -16.47
N LEU A 113 24.97 -19.28 -17.41
CA LEU A 113 24.87 -19.89 -18.73
C LEU A 113 26.02 -19.45 -19.66
N ARG A 114 26.66 -18.31 -19.38
CA ARG A 114 27.75 -17.76 -20.20
C ARG A 114 29.11 -17.91 -19.54
N TYR A 115 29.22 -17.61 -18.25
CA TYR A 115 30.51 -17.51 -17.57
C TYR A 115 30.75 -18.68 -16.63
N LYS A 116 31.90 -19.36 -16.83
CA LYS A 116 32.39 -20.39 -15.89
C LYS A 116 32.56 -19.83 -14.48
N THR A 117 33.06 -18.60 -14.38
CA THR A 117 33.25 -17.90 -13.10
C THR A 117 31.97 -17.79 -12.25
N ALA A 118 30.81 -17.57 -12.89
CA ALA A 118 29.53 -17.56 -12.18
C ALA A 118 29.16 -18.96 -11.67
N ARG A 119 29.29 -20.00 -12.52
CA ARG A 119 29.02 -21.40 -12.12
C ARG A 119 29.92 -21.87 -10.98
N ASP A 120 31.22 -21.59 -11.07
CA ASP A 120 32.19 -21.98 -10.06
C ASP A 120 31.86 -21.32 -8.71
N TYR A 121 31.50 -20.03 -8.72
CA TYR A 121 31.08 -19.33 -7.50
C TYR A 121 29.83 -19.94 -6.88
N LEU A 122 28.76 -20.13 -7.67
CA LEU A 122 27.51 -20.70 -7.18
C LEU A 122 27.75 -22.09 -6.58
N SER A 123 28.48 -22.96 -7.29
CA SER A 123 28.79 -24.31 -6.82
C SER A 123 29.63 -24.31 -5.54
N ALA A 124 30.60 -23.40 -5.41
CA ALA A 124 31.44 -23.29 -4.22
C ALA A 124 30.64 -22.85 -2.98
N HIS A 125 29.52 -22.14 -3.17
CA HIS A 125 28.64 -21.67 -2.10
C HIS A 125 27.37 -22.52 -1.96
N GLY A 126 27.28 -23.66 -2.65
CA GLY A 126 26.16 -24.61 -2.52
C GLY A 126 24.90 -24.26 -3.30
N PHE A 127 24.98 -23.33 -4.26
CA PHE A 127 23.86 -22.91 -5.11
C PHE A 127 23.96 -23.56 -6.50
N LYS A 128 22.83 -23.96 -7.07
CA LYS A 128 22.75 -24.52 -8.43
C LYS A 128 22.55 -23.42 -9.47
N THR A 129 21.77 -22.40 -9.13
CA THR A 129 21.40 -21.30 -10.04
C THR A 129 21.62 -19.94 -9.41
N THR A 130 21.66 -18.89 -10.23
CA THR A 130 21.64 -17.51 -9.74
C THR A 130 20.38 -17.24 -8.92
N LEU A 131 19.23 -17.81 -9.29
CA LEU A 131 17.97 -17.61 -8.58
C LEU A 131 17.96 -18.26 -7.20
N ASP A 132 18.68 -19.37 -6.99
CA ASP A 132 18.88 -19.94 -5.65
C ASP A 132 19.58 -18.92 -4.73
N TYR A 133 20.60 -18.22 -5.26
CA TYR A 133 21.32 -17.19 -4.52
C TYR A 133 20.45 -15.95 -4.27
N VAL A 134 19.64 -15.54 -5.25
CA VAL A 134 18.63 -14.47 -5.08
C VAL A 134 17.67 -14.81 -3.95
N LYS A 135 17.12 -16.03 -3.95
CA LYS A 135 16.20 -16.49 -2.91
C LYS A 135 16.86 -16.40 -1.55
N LYS A 136 18.06 -16.96 -1.41
CA LYS A 136 18.81 -16.93 -0.15
C LYS A 136 19.07 -15.50 0.32
N THR A 137 19.40 -14.60 -0.60
CA THR A 137 19.62 -13.18 -0.32
C THR A 137 18.33 -12.51 0.16
N ALA A 138 17.21 -12.72 -0.52
CA ALA A 138 15.92 -12.15 -0.13
C ALA A 138 15.42 -12.66 1.23
N GLU A 139 15.59 -13.95 1.52
CA GLU A 139 15.34 -14.53 2.86
C GLU A 139 16.19 -13.83 3.92
N HIS A 140 17.48 -13.68 3.64
CA HIS A 140 18.44 -13.06 4.55
C HIS A 140 18.08 -11.61 4.89
N ILE A 141 17.65 -10.83 3.89
CA ILE A 141 17.13 -9.46 4.10
C ILE A 141 15.88 -9.48 4.98
N LEU A 142 14.89 -10.31 4.65
CA LEU A 142 13.63 -10.37 5.39
C LEU A 142 13.81 -10.83 6.84
N ASP A 143 14.80 -11.66 7.13
CA ASP A 143 15.15 -12.16 8.46
C ASP A 143 15.90 -11.11 9.30
N ASN A 144 16.69 -10.24 8.68
CA ASN A 144 17.64 -9.37 9.40
C ASN A 144 17.36 -7.86 9.27
N SER A 145 16.36 -7.43 8.50
CA SER A 145 15.97 -6.01 8.41
C SER A 145 14.47 -5.82 8.20
N SER A 146 13.97 -4.58 8.28
CA SER A 146 12.59 -4.23 7.92
C SER A 146 12.36 -4.05 6.42
N LEU A 147 13.43 -3.98 5.61
CA LEU A 147 13.32 -3.76 4.16
C LEU A 147 12.65 -4.95 3.48
N ILE A 148 11.93 -4.62 2.39
CA ILE A 148 11.16 -5.58 1.62
C ILE A 148 11.82 -5.76 0.24
N PRO A 149 12.15 -6.99 -0.16
CA PRO A 149 12.79 -7.23 -1.45
C PRO A 149 11.88 -6.91 -2.65
N HIS A 150 12.42 -6.15 -3.60
CA HIS A 150 11.94 -6.06 -4.98
C HIS A 150 12.90 -6.84 -5.88
N LEU A 151 12.40 -7.82 -6.62
CA LEU A 151 13.25 -8.69 -7.44
C LEU A 151 13.21 -8.29 -8.91
N ASN A 152 14.26 -7.64 -9.41
CA ASN A 152 14.47 -7.38 -10.84
C ASN A 152 15.58 -8.30 -11.38
N VAL A 153 15.20 -9.54 -11.70
CA VAL A 153 16.13 -10.67 -11.80
C VAL A 153 16.07 -11.41 -13.15
N GLY A 154 15.57 -10.74 -14.18
CA GLY A 154 15.51 -11.27 -15.55
C GLY A 154 14.25 -12.08 -15.84
N THR A 155 14.33 -12.91 -16.88
CA THR A 155 13.20 -13.74 -17.33
C THR A 155 12.92 -14.92 -16.39
N LEU A 156 11.66 -15.07 -15.98
CA LEU A 156 11.23 -16.07 -14.98
C LEU A 156 10.22 -17.06 -15.55
N THR A 157 10.43 -18.33 -15.24
CA THR A 157 9.46 -19.42 -15.45
C THR A 157 8.39 -19.42 -14.35
N PRO A 158 7.27 -20.14 -14.53
CA PRO A 158 6.30 -20.33 -13.47
C PRO A 158 6.92 -20.93 -12.20
N GLU A 159 7.83 -21.89 -12.35
CA GLU A 159 8.54 -22.53 -11.24
C GLU A 159 9.45 -21.54 -10.51
N ASP A 160 10.19 -20.70 -11.24
CA ASP A 160 11.05 -19.67 -10.64
C ASP A 160 10.22 -18.70 -9.77
N ILE A 161 9.06 -18.25 -10.27
CA ILE A 161 8.17 -17.37 -9.52
C ILE A 161 7.62 -18.08 -8.28
N LEU A 162 7.25 -19.36 -8.40
CA LEU A 162 6.76 -20.15 -7.27
C LEU A 162 7.81 -20.24 -6.15
N GLU A 163 9.08 -20.38 -6.51
CA GLU A 163 10.18 -20.47 -5.54
C GLU A 163 10.53 -19.14 -4.88
N LEU A 164 10.26 -18.01 -5.56
CA LEU A 164 10.64 -16.65 -5.13
C LEU A 164 9.49 -15.85 -4.50
N LYS A 165 8.23 -16.16 -4.81
CA LYS A 165 7.10 -15.30 -4.41
C LYS A 165 6.97 -15.09 -2.90
N ASP A 166 7.38 -16.09 -2.10
CA ASP A 166 7.30 -16.00 -0.64
C ASP A 166 8.33 -15.04 -0.02
N VAL A 167 9.33 -14.64 -0.81
CA VAL A 167 10.44 -13.78 -0.38
C VAL A 167 10.48 -12.43 -1.11
N SER A 168 9.52 -12.18 -2.01
CA SER A 168 9.41 -10.94 -2.79
C SER A 168 8.19 -10.12 -2.40
N GLY A 169 8.37 -8.82 -2.14
CA GLY A 169 7.24 -7.90 -2.04
C GLY A 169 6.64 -7.60 -3.41
N SER A 170 7.50 -7.44 -4.40
CA SER A 170 7.15 -7.31 -5.81
C SER A 170 8.29 -7.83 -6.67
N MET A 171 8.00 -8.10 -7.94
CA MET A 171 8.98 -8.49 -8.95
C MET A 171 8.96 -7.48 -10.09
N GLY A 172 10.01 -7.44 -10.91
CA GLY A 172 10.08 -6.51 -12.02
C GLY A 172 10.90 -7.02 -13.19
N LEU A 173 10.53 -6.55 -14.38
CA LEU A 173 11.27 -6.78 -15.61
C LEU A 173 10.87 -5.72 -16.65
N MET A 174 11.81 -4.86 -17.07
CA MET A 174 11.57 -3.89 -18.14
C MET A 174 11.18 -4.59 -19.44
N LEU A 175 10.11 -4.21 -20.12
CA LEU A 175 9.84 -4.72 -21.48
C LEU A 175 10.87 -4.15 -22.46
N GLU A 176 11.30 -2.90 -22.24
CA GLU A 176 12.10 -2.07 -23.14
C GLU A 176 11.32 -1.72 -24.41
N THR A 177 10.95 -2.74 -25.19
CA THR A 177 10.16 -2.68 -26.41
C THR A 177 9.51 -4.04 -26.67
N HIS A 178 8.31 -4.05 -27.25
CA HIS A 178 7.71 -5.29 -27.76
C HIS A 178 8.27 -5.71 -29.15
N SER A 179 9.06 -4.85 -29.81
CA SER A 179 9.46 -5.04 -31.20
C SER A 179 10.68 -5.96 -31.34
N ALA A 180 10.46 -7.13 -31.97
CA ALA A 180 11.52 -8.09 -32.26
C ALA A 180 12.58 -7.54 -33.24
N ARG A 181 12.24 -6.50 -34.02
CA ARG A 181 13.18 -5.80 -34.92
C ARG A 181 14.41 -5.32 -34.18
N LEU A 182 14.28 -4.90 -32.91
CA LEU A 182 15.41 -4.40 -32.12
C LEU A 182 16.42 -5.49 -31.71
N SER A 183 16.12 -6.76 -32.00
CA SER A 183 17.03 -7.89 -31.86
C SER A 183 17.78 -8.27 -33.16
N GLU A 184 17.50 -7.60 -34.28
CA GLU A 184 18.17 -7.85 -35.56
C GLU A 184 19.63 -7.36 -35.56
N LYS A 185 20.44 -7.85 -36.51
CA LYS A 185 21.85 -7.45 -36.62
C LYS A 185 21.99 -5.93 -36.74
N GLY A 186 22.78 -5.34 -35.85
CA GLY A 186 23.02 -3.89 -35.78
C GLY A 186 22.07 -3.13 -34.85
N MET A 187 21.07 -3.80 -34.29
CA MET A 187 20.10 -3.21 -33.36
C MET A 187 20.50 -3.43 -31.90
N PRO A 188 19.94 -2.65 -30.94
CA PRO A 188 20.39 -2.61 -29.53
C PRO A 188 20.42 -3.96 -28.79
N HIS A 189 19.56 -4.91 -29.16
CA HIS A 189 19.42 -6.19 -28.48
C HIS A 189 20.03 -7.36 -29.25
N PHE A 190 20.73 -7.10 -30.36
CA PHE A 190 21.40 -8.16 -31.11
C PHE A 190 22.37 -8.95 -30.22
N GLY A 191 22.24 -10.27 -30.21
CA GLY A 191 23.05 -11.16 -29.37
C GLY A 191 22.63 -11.24 -27.89
N SER A 192 21.50 -10.63 -27.51
CA SER A 192 20.94 -10.67 -26.16
C SER A 192 19.69 -11.58 -26.11
N PRO A 193 19.85 -12.91 -25.87
CA PRO A 193 18.74 -13.86 -25.95
C PRO A 193 17.59 -13.58 -24.96
N ASP A 194 17.85 -13.01 -23.78
CA ASP A 194 16.79 -12.74 -22.79
C ASP A 194 16.09 -11.38 -23.02
N LYS A 195 16.49 -10.67 -24.09
CA LYS A 195 15.82 -9.47 -24.61
C LYS A 195 14.77 -9.75 -25.70
N ASP A 196 14.57 -11.02 -26.08
CA ASP A 196 13.46 -11.41 -26.95
C ASP A 196 12.11 -11.01 -26.30
N PRO A 197 11.28 -10.18 -26.96
CA PRO A 197 10.01 -9.73 -26.42
C PRO A 197 9.07 -10.84 -25.98
N GLU A 198 9.07 -11.99 -26.66
CA GLU A 198 8.20 -13.12 -26.31
C GLU A 198 8.56 -13.71 -24.95
N TYR A 199 9.86 -13.87 -24.63
CA TYR A 199 10.27 -14.39 -23.32
C TYR A 199 10.00 -13.40 -22.18
N ARG A 200 10.13 -12.09 -22.45
CA ARG A 200 9.85 -11.06 -21.45
C ARG A 200 8.35 -10.98 -21.16
N LEU A 201 7.52 -10.97 -22.20
CA LEU A 201 6.05 -10.98 -22.04
C LEU A 201 5.56 -12.28 -21.40
N GLN A 202 6.20 -13.42 -21.68
CA GLN A 202 5.90 -14.67 -20.97
C GLN A 202 6.11 -14.52 -19.47
N THR A 203 7.17 -13.82 -19.05
CA THR A 203 7.42 -13.56 -17.63
C THR A 203 6.28 -12.75 -17.00
N PHE A 204 5.73 -11.77 -17.73
CA PHE A 204 4.63 -10.94 -17.23
C PHE A 204 3.35 -11.78 -17.07
N ILE A 205 3.08 -12.66 -18.03
CA ILE A 205 1.96 -13.60 -17.99
C ILE A 205 2.12 -14.56 -16.79
N ASN A 206 3.29 -15.17 -16.62
CA ASN A 206 3.55 -16.09 -15.51
C ASN A 206 3.37 -15.39 -14.15
N ALA A 207 3.82 -14.13 -14.03
CA ALA A 207 3.63 -13.31 -12.84
C ALA A 207 2.16 -12.97 -12.61
N GLY A 208 1.41 -12.67 -13.68
CA GLY A 208 -0.03 -12.40 -13.63
C GLY A 208 -0.86 -13.61 -13.19
N GLU A 209 -0.57 -14.78 -13.75
CA GLU A 209 -1.23 -16.05 -13.35
C GLU A 209 -0.98 -16.40 -11.88
N GLN A 210 0.16 -15.99 -11.33
CA GLN A 210 0.51 -16.17 -9.92
C GLN A 210 0.21 -14.93 -9.05
N GLN A 211 -0.48 -13.94 -9.60
CA GLN A 211 -0.93 -12.72 -8.93
C GLN A 211 0.20 -11.93 -8.25
N ILE A 212 1.38 -11.86 -8.85
CA ILE A 212 2.54 -11.15 -8.30
C ILE A 212 2.47 -9.66 -8.66
N PRO A 213 2.54 -8.72 -7.70
CA PRO A 213 2.73 -7.30 -7.99
C PRO A 213 3.97 -7.10 -8.85
N PHE A 214 3.79 -6.53 -10.04
CA PHE A 214 4.83 -6.54 -11.07
C PHE A 214 5.13 -5.14 -11.63
N THR A 215 6.40 -4.78 -11.72
CA THR A 215 6.88 -3.53 -12.33
C THR A 215 7.47 -3.83 -13.71
N THR A 216 7.08 -3.05 -14.71
CA THR A 216 7.67 -3.13 -16.06
C THR A 216 7.89 -1.74 -16.63
N GLY A 217 8.25 -1.61 -17.90
CA GLY A 217 8.49 -0.30 -18.50
C GLY A 217 9.10 -0.35 -19.89
N LEU A 218 9.24 0.83 -20.47
CA LEU A 218 9.86 1.08 -21.77
C LEU A 218 11.17 1.86 -21.59
N LEU A 219 12.13 1.55 -22.45
CA LEU A 219 13.32 2.37 -22.65
C LEU A 219 13.18 3.04 -24.00
N ILE A 220 12.92 4.35 -23.99
CA ILE A 220 12.69 5.12 -25.21
C ILE A 220 13.99 5.70 -25.76
N GLY A 221 14.08 5.79 -27.09
CA GLY A 221 15.21 6.35 -27.82
C GLY A 221 16.34 5.36 -28.07
N ILE A 222 16.04 4.06 -28.16
CA ILE A 222 17.03 3.02 -28.51
C ILE A 222 16.91 2.56 -29.97
N GLY A 223 16.04 3.19 -30.76
CA GLY A 223 15.80 2.88 -32.18
C GLY A 223 14.39 2.37 -32.46
N GLU A 224 13.53 2.33 -31.45
CA GLU A 224 12.09 2.11 -31.58
C GLU A 224 11.37 3.35 -32.12
N SER A 225 10.29 3.11 -32.86
CA SER A 225 9.37 4.13 -33.36
C SER A 225 8.28 4.46 -32.34
N ARG A 226 7.61 5.60 -32.52
CA ARG A 226 6.42 5.95 -31.72
C ARG A 226 5.33 4.89 -31.81
N GLU A 227 5.12 4.31 -32.99
CA GLU A 227 4.15 3.22 -33.18
C GLU A 227 4.52 2.01 -32.31
N GLU A 228 5.80 1.62 -32.28
CA GLU A 228 6.25 0.51 -31.45
C GLU A 228 6.13 0.80 -29.94
N ARG A 229 6.26 2.07 -29.51
CA ARG A 229 5.97 2.47 -28.12
C ARG A 229 4.50 2.27 -27.78
N ILE A 230 3.59 2.73 -28.64
CA ILE A 230 2.14 2.57 -28.44
C ILE A 230 1.75 1.10 -28.37
N GLN A 231 2.25 0.28 -29.30
CA GLN A 231 2.03 -1.16 -29.31
C GLN A 231 2.53 -1.82 -28.01
N SER A 232 3.71 -1.42 -27.51
CA SER A 232 4.23 -1.93 -26.24
C SER A 232 3.33 -1.58 -25.05
N LEU A 233 2.79 -0.34 -25.02
CA LEU A 233 1.84 0.10 -23.99
C LEU A 233 0.52 -0.67 -24.05
N MET A 234 -0.01 -0.93 -25.25
CA MET A 234 -1.23 -1.73 -25.44
C MET A 234 -1.06 -3.15 -24.90
N VAL A 235 0.06 -3.81 -25.22
CA VAL A 235 0.36 -5.16 -24.72
C VAL A 235 0.45 -5.18 -23.19
N ILE A 236 1.15 -4.20 -22.59
CA ILE A 236 1.23 -4.09 -21.12
C ILE A 236 -0.17 -3.89 -20.51
N ASN A 237 -0.98 -3.00 -21.11
CA ASN A 237 -2.33 -2.74 -20.61
C ASN A 237 -3.21 -3.98 -20.68
N GLU A 238 -3.13 -4.76 -21.76
CA GLU A 238 -3.96 -5.94 -21.92
C GLU A 238 -3.58 -7.06 -20.93
N ILE A 239 -2.28 -7.23 -20.66
CA ILE A 239 -1.83 -8.13 -19.59
C ILE A 239 -2.38 -7.68 -18.23
N HIS A 240 -2.34 -6.37 -17.94
CA HIS A 240 -2.94 -5.85 -16.71
C HIS A 240 -4.46 -6.02 -16.68
N ASN A 241 -5.19 -5.81 -17.77
CA ASN A 241 -6.64 -6.01 -17.82
C ASN A 241 -7.01 -7.47 -17.50
N ARG A 242 -6.16 -8.42 -17.94
CA ARG A 242 -6.38 -9.84 -17.69
C ARG A 242 -6.06 -10.28 -16.26
N TYR A 243 -5.00 -9.74 -15.66
CA TYR A 243 -4.47 -10.27 -14.40
C TYR A 243 -4.43 -9.28 -13.22
N GLY A 244 -4.55 -7.98 -13.48
CA GLY A 244 -4.48 -6.90 -12.50
C GLY A 244 -3.10 -6.72 -11.84
N ASN A 245 -2.07 -7.40 -12.33
CA ASN A 245 -0.81 -7.58 -11.60
C ASN A 245 0.23 -6.48 -11.85
N ILE A 246 0.17 -5.80 -13.00
CA ILE A 246 1.09 -4.68 -13.31
C ILE A 246 0.73 -3.50 -12.42
N GLN A 247 1.63 -3.13 -11.51
CA GLN A 247 1.41 -2.02 -10.58
C GLN A 247 1.99 -0.70 -11.10
N GLU A 248 3.04 -0.80 -11.92
CA GLU A 248 3.88 0.33 -12.29
C GLU A 248 4.49 0.12 -13.68
N VAL A 249 4.47 1.17 -14.51
CA VAL A 249 5.12 1.23 -15.81
C VAL A 249 6.12 2.38 -15.84
N ILE A 250 7.39 2.03 -16.00
CA ILE A 250 8.52 2.96 -16.08
C ILE A 250 8.64 3.48 -17.51
N ILE A 251 8.63 4.80 -17.69
CA ILE A 251 8.99 5.44 -18.97
C ILE A 251 10.36 6.08 -18.80
N GLN A 252 11.40 5.39 -19.28
CA GLN A 252 12.78 5.82 -19.12
C GLN A 252 13.37 6.26 -20.47
N ASN A 253 13.98 7.45 -20.53
CA ASN A 253 14.78 7.86 -21.69
C ASN A 253 16.16 7.22 -21.68
N PHE A 254 16.57 6.74 -22.85
CA PHE A 254 17.94 6.30 -23.12
C PHE A 254 18.93 7.43 -22.86
N LYS A 255 20.03 7.11 -22.18
CA LYS A 255 21.19 7.99 -22.03
C LYS A 255 22.40 7.34 -22.71
N PRO A 256 23.03 8.01 -23.70
CA PRO A 256 24.23 7.49 -24.33
C PRO A 256 25.38 7.39 -23.32
N LYS A 257 26.07 6.25 -23.32
CA LYS A 257 27.14 5.96 -22.36
C LYS A 257 28.43 5.62 -23.09
N LYS A 258 29.53 6.17 -22.59
CA LYS A 258 30.88 5.83 -23.06
C LYS A 258 31.12 4.33 -22.90
N ASN A 259 31.88 3.75 -23.82
CA ASN A 259 32.22 2.32 -23.83
C ASN A 259 31.01 1.38 -24.07
N THR A 260 29.97 1.87 -24.73
CA THR A 260 28.87 1.07 -25.25
C THR A 260 28.83 1.18 -26.78
N LEU A 261 28.20 0.23 -27.47
CA LEU A 261 28.07 0.27 -28.93
C LEU A 261 27.11 1.39 -29.40
N MET A 262 26.33 1.95 -28.48
CA MET A 262 25.42 3.07 -28.70
C MET A 262 25.93 4.39 -28.09
N SER A 263 27.25 4.52 -27.86
CA SER A 263 27.80 5.74 -27.24
C SER A 263 27.51 7.01 -28.05
N ASP A 264 27.41 6.88 -29.37
CA ASP A 264 27.16 7.99 -30.30
C ASP A 264 25.70 8.04 -30.80
N PHE A 265 24.82 7.18 -30.27
CA PHE A 265 23.41 7.17 -30.63
C PHE A 265 22.71 8.37 -29.96
N PRO A 266 21.79 9.07 -30.63
CA PRO A 266 21.15 10.26 -30.07
C PRO A 266 20.25 9.94 -28.88
N GLU A 267 20.31 10.79 -27.85
CA GLU A 267 19.31 10.81 -26.78
C GLU A 267 17.95 11.28 -27.34
N PRO A 268 16.80 10.69 -26.94
CA PRO A 268 15.49 11.22 -27.29
C PRO A 268 15.28 12.61 -26.66
N SER A 269 14.57 13.50 -27.37
CA SER A 269 14.24 14.82 -26.81
C SER A 269 13.31 14.68 -25.60
N PHE A 270 13.28 15.71 -24.74
CA PHE A 270 12.30 15.77 -23.65
C PHE A 270 10.85 15.73 -24.16
N GLU A 271 10.59 16.30 -25.35
CA GLU A 271 9.27 16.23 -26.00
C GLU A 271 8.87 14.80 -26.34
N GLU A 272 9.81 13.94 -26.76
CA GLU A 272 9.53 12.51 -26.99
C GLU A 272 9.21 11.76 -25.69
N LEU A 273 9.91 12.09 -24.60
CA LEU A 273 9.61 11.56 -23.27
C LEU A 273 8.21 12.00 -22.82
N GLN A 274 7.93 13.30 -22.87
CA GLN A 274 6.64 13.87 -22.48
C GLN A 274 5.50 13.30 -23.33
N TRP A 275 5.71 13.17 -24.64
CA TRP A 275 4.74 12.52 -25.54
C TRP A 275 4.47 11.08 -25.12
N THR A 276 5.51 10.31 -24.80
CA THR A 276 5.33 8.92 -24.39
C THR A 276 4.59 8.81 -23.06
N ILE A 277 4.86 9.69 -22.09
CA ILE A 277 4.13 9.75 -20.81
C ILE A 277 2.64 10.03 -21.04
N VAL A 278 2.33 11.02 -21.87
CA VAL A 278 0.95 11.39 -22.23
C VAL A 278 0.22 10.21 -22.88
N MET A 279 0.88 9.50 -23.80
CA MET A 279 0.29 8.32 -24.43
C MET A 279 0.16 7.15 -23.46
N ALA A 280 1.13 6.95 -22.57
CA ALA A 280 1.04 5.95 -21.51
C ALA A 280 -0.16 6.22 -20.59
N ARG A 281 -0.38 7.46 -20.15
CA ARG A 281 -1.55 7.82 -19.32
C ARG A 281 -2.87 7.66 -20.06
N LYS A 282 -2.87 7.83 -21.39
CA LYS A 282 -4.05 7.64 -22.23
C LYS A 282 -4.40 6.16 -22.44
N ILE A 283 -3.40 5.29 -22.56
CA ILE A 283 -3.56 3.88 -22.94
C ILE A 283 -3.67 2.97 -21.72
N LEU A 284 -2.83 3.18 -20.71
CA LEU A 284 -2.74 2.33 -19.54
C LEU A 284 -3.94 2.54 -18.62
N SER A 285 -4.40 1.46 -18.01
CA SER A 285 -5.38 1.46 -16.92
C SER A 285 -5.02 2.50 -15.86
N ASN A 286 -6.02 3.24 -15.37
CA ASN A 286 -5.86 4.18 -14.27
C ASN A 286 -5.45 3.49 -12.95
N GLN A 287 -5.38 2.16 -12.89
CA GLN A 287 -4.81 1.43 -11.76
C GLN A 287 -3.28 1.35 -11.80
N ILE A 288 -2.67 1.56 -12.98
CA ILE A 288 -1.22 1.46 -13.20
C ILE A 288 -0.56 2.82 -12.90
N SER A 289 0.42 2.80 -12.02
CA SER A 289 1.29 3.94 -11.77
C SER A 289 2.23 4.19 -12.95
N ILE A 290 2.45 5.45 -13.32
CA ILE A 290 3.43 5.83 -14.33
C ILE A 290 4.63 6.45 -13.64
N GLN A 291 5.76 5.74 -13.73
CA GLN A 291 7.03 6.12 -13.13
C GLN A 291 7.97 6.76 -14.16
N VAL A 292 8.64 7.83 -13.78
CA VAL A 292 9.78 8.38 -14.55
C VAL A 292 10.96 8.71 -13.63
N PRO A 293 12.17 8.15 -13.88
CA PRO A 293 13.34 8.42 -13.06
C PRO A 293 13.70 9.93 -13.07
N PRO A 294 13.74 10.60 -11.90
CA PRO A 294 13.96 12.04 -11.85
C PRO A 294 15.44 12.41 -12.09
N ASN A 295 16.38 11.54 -11.72
CA ASN A 295 17.82 11.73 -11.90
C ASN A 295 18.21 11.91 -13.37
N LEU A 296 17.50 11.29 -14.30
CA LEU A 296 17.75 11.38 -15.74
C LEU A 296 17.16 12.65 -16.38
N ASN A 297 16.30 13.37 -15.64
CA ASN A 297 15.45 14.45 -16.16
C ASN A 297 15.52 15.72 -15.32
N GLN A 298 16.64 15.96 -14.61
CA GLN A 298 16.78 17.04 -13.62
C GLN A 298 16.43 18.45 -14.14
N LYS A 299 16.66 18.73 -15.42
CA LYS A 299 16.37 20.03 -16.06
C LYS A 299 14.88 20.25 -16.35
N HIS A 300 14.07 19.19 -16.34
CA HIS A 300 12.68 19.20 -16.78
C HIS A 300 11.70 18.72 -15.72
N LEU A 301 12.13 18.59 -14.46
CA LEU A 301 11.30 18.06 -13.36
C LEU A 301 9.95 18.81 -13.21
N SER A 302 9.94 20.13 -13.32
CA SER A 302 8.69 20.93 -13.25
C SER A 302 7.71 20.65 -14.39
N CYS A 303 8.23 20.34 -15.59
CA CYS A 303 7.39 19.93 -16.71
C CYS A 303 6.92 18.48 -16.53
N LEU A 304 7.79 17.63 -15.97
CA LEU A 304 7.54 16.22 -15.75
C LEU A 304 6.36 16.00 -14.78
N THR A 305 6.31 16.74 -13.66
CA THR A 305 5.19 16.64 -12.70
C THR A 305 3.83 17.01 -13.28
N LYS A 306 3.81 17.77 -14.39
CA LYS A 306 2.59 18.15 -15.12
C LYS A 306 2.32 17.28 -16.36
N SER A 307 3.12 16.23 -16.59
CA SER A 307 3.01 15.39 -17.79
C SER A 307 2.09 14.18 -17.64
N GLY A 308 1.67 13.86 -16.40
CA GLY A 308 0.79 12.73 -16.08
C GLY A 308 1.44 11.59 -15.28
N ILE A 309 2.68 11.78 -14.82
CA ILE A 309 3.32 10.85 -13.88
C ILE A 309 2.69 10.95 -12.49
N ASP A 310 2.68 9.85 -11.76
CA ASP A 310 2.28 9.80 -10.35
C ASP A 310 3.39 9.22 -9.46
N ASP A 311 4.56 8.92 -10.03
CA ASP A 311 5.67 8.29 -9.34
C ASP A 311 7.03 8.70 -9.91
N PHE A 312 7.98 9.02 -9.03
CA PHE A 312 9.39 9.26 -9.38
C PHE A 312 10.26 8.01 -9.25
N GLY A 313 9.77 7.01 -8.55
CA GLY A 313 10.34 5.70 -8.40
C GLY A 313 11.29 5.53 -7.25
N GLY A 314 12.14 4.51 -7.38
CA GLY A 314 13.11 4.15 -6.36
C GLY A 314 14.20 5.22 -6.21
N ILE A 315 14.25 5.93 -5.09
CA ILE A 315 15.28 6.94 -4.76
C ILE A 315 16.07 6.44 -3.55
N SER A 316 17.40 6.55 -3.61
CA SER A 316 18.27 6.06 -2.55
C SER A 316 19.09 7.18 -1.92
N PRO A 317 19.10 7.29 -0.57
CA PRO A 317 20.04 8.13 0.17
C PRO A 317 21.39 7.45 0.42
N VAL A 318 21.53 6.16 0.08
CA VAL A 318 22.72 5.34 0.36
C VAL A 318 23.47 4.97 -0.91
N THR A 319 22.76 4.39 -1.87
CA THR A 319 23.34 3.74 -3.04
C THR A 319 23.18 4.60 -4.28
N ILE A 320 24.15 4.58 -5.18
CA ILE A 320 24.01 5.23 -6.49
C ILE A 320 23.04 4.45 -7.40
N ASP A 321 22.59 5.08 -8.48
CA ASP A 321 21.99 4.36 -9.59
C ASP A 321 23.09 3.56 -10.32
N HIS A 322 23.21 2.27 -10.04
CA HIS A 322 24.21 1.42 -10.71
C HIS A 322 23.93 1.21 -12.21
N VAL A 323 22.70 1.48 -12.68
CA VAL A 323 22.36 1.43 -14.10
C VAL A 323 22.82 2.71 -14.79
N ASN A 324 22.59 3.88 -14.17
CA ASN A 324 23.01 5.20 -14.67
C ASN A 324 23.92 5.92 -13.65
N PRO A 325 25.15 5.43 -13.42
CA PRO A 325 26.04 5.93 -12.37
C PRO A 325 26.44 7.40 -12.55
N GLU A 326 26.33 7.94 -13.77
CA GLU A 326 26.56 9.34 -14.11
C GLU A 326 25.44 10.29 -13.66
N ALA A 327 24.28 9.76 -13.26
CA ALA A 327 23.09 10.53 -12.92
C ALA A 327 22.70 10.31 -11.43
N PRO A 328 23.21 11.14 -10.51
CA PRO A 328 22.95 10.97 -9.08
C PRO A 328 21.48 11.20 -8.73
N TRP A 329 21.03 10.55 -7.66
CA TRP A 329 19.69 10.76 -7.11
C TRP A 329 19.48 12.23 -6.70
N PRO A 330 18.32 12.83 -7.01
CA PRO A 330 17.99 14.16 -6.52
C PRO A 330 17.68 14.12 -5.01
N GLU A 331 17.94 15.25 -4.33
CA GLU A 331 17.50 15.48 -2.97
C GLU A 331 15.96 15.46 -2.87
N ILE A 332 15.43 14.85 -1.80
CA ILE A 332 13.99 14.70 -1.60
C ILE A 332 13.31 16.06 -1.41
N GLU A 333 13.94 16.98 -0.69
CA GLU A 333 13.46 18.35 -0.46
C GLU A 333 13.28 19.12 -1.78
N LYS A 334 14.18 18.87 -2.74
CA LYS A 334 14.07 19.45 -4.08
C LYS A 334 12.85 18.91 -4.83
N LEU A 335 12.61 17.60 -4.75
CA LEU A 335 11.42 17.00 -5.36
C LEU A 335 10.14 17.46 -4.68
N GLU A 336 10.13 17.59 -3.36
CA GLU A 336 8.99 18.10 -2.60
C GLU A 336 8.64 19.53 -3.04
N LYS A 337 9.63 20.42 -3.15
CA LYS A 337 9.42 21.79 -3.64
C LYS A 337 8.85 21.81 -5.06
N ILE A 338 9.33 20.94 -5.95
CA ILE A 338 8.86 20.86 -7.34
C ILE A 338 7.43 20.34 -7.41
N SER A 339 7.10 19.32 -6.62
CA SER A 339 5.74 18.78 -6.50
C SER A 339 4.78 19.84 -5.99
N ASN A 340 5.16 20.56 -4.92
CA ASN A 340 4.34 21.64 -4.34
C ASN A 340 4.09 22.78 -5.36
N ASN A 341 5.08 23.14 -6.18
CA ASN A 341 4.91 24.13 -7.26
C ASN A 341 3.93 23.68 -8.37
N SER A 342 3.57 22.40 -8.39
CA SER A 342 2.56 21.82 -9.27
C SER A 342 1.26 21.44 -8.53
N GLU A 343 1.06 21.97 -7.33
CA GLU A 343 -0.10 21.70 -6.48
C GLU A 343 -0.23 20.20 -6.17
N GLN A 344 0.91 19.54 -5.93
CA GLN A 344 1.01 18.11 -5.63
C GLN A 344 1.88 17.87 -4.40
N ILE A 345 1.61 16.78 -3.70
CA ILE A 345 2.32 16.39 -2.47
C ILE A 345 3.20 15.18 -2.81
N LEU A 346 4.49 15.28 -2.50
CA LEU A 346 5.42 14.16 -2.61
C LEU A 346 5.27 13.27 -1.36
N LEU A 347 4.96 11.98 -1.54
CA LEU A 347 4.82 11.05 -0.43
C LEU A 347 5.62 9.75 -0.66
N PRO A 348 6.29 9.23 0.37
CA PRO A 348 7.00 7.96 0.26
C PRO A 348 6.00 6.78 0.21
N ARG A 349 6.30 5.77 -0.60
CA ARG A 349 5.55 4.51 -0.70
C ARG A 349 6.46 3.30 -0.47
N SER A 350 5.86 2.15 -0.20
CA SER A 350 6.60 0.88 -0.17
C SER A 350 6.94 0.39 -1.59
N THR A 351 7.62 -0.75 -1.68
CA THR A 351 7.86 -1.46 -2.96
C THR A 351 6.57 -1.95 -3.65
N ILE A 352 5.46 -1.97 -2.91
CA ILE A 352 4.13 -2.27 -3.45
C ILE A 352 3.34 -0.97 -3.52
N ALA A 353 2.76 -0.69 -4.69
CA ALA A 353 2.03 0.54 -4.96
C ALA A 353 0.77 0.67 -4.08
N PRO A 354 0.39 1.89 -3.66
CA PRO A 354 -0.77 2.10 -2.78
C PRO A 354 -2.08 1.48 -3.28
N LYS A 355 -2.34 1.52 -4.60
CA LYS A 355 -3.55 0.93 -5.20
C LYS A 355 -3.59 -0.59 -5.08
N VAL A 356 -2.44 -1.26 -5.22
CA VAL A 356 -2.34 -2.71 -5.05
C VAL A 356 -2.58 -3.09 -3.59
N LEU A 357 -2.02 -2.32 -2.64
CA LEU A 357 -2.26 -2.54 -1.22
C LEU A 357 -3.73 -2.35 -0.83
N LYS A 358 -4.39 -1.32 -1.36
CA LYS A 358 -5.82 -1.06 -1.15
C LYS A 358 -6.70 -2.15 -1.74
N ALA A 359 -6.43 -2.58 -2.97
CA ALA A 359 -7.21 -3.62 -3.64
C ALA A 359 -7.08 -4.97 -2.95
N ASN A 360 -5.91 -5.26 -2.37
CA ASN A 360 -5.63 -6.46 -1.57
C ASN A 360 -6.02 -7.77 -2.29
N ASN A 361 -5.87 -7.80 -3.61
CA ASN A 361 -6.28 -8.89 -4.50
C ASN A 361 -5.08 -9.66 -5.09
N LEU A 362 -3.85 -9.19 -4.87
CA LEU A 362 -2.62 -9.83 -5.32
C LEU A 362 -1.98 -10.68 -4.22
N PHE A 363 -1.18 -11.66 -4.64
CA PHE A 363 -0.45 -12.52 -3.73
C PHE A 363 0.55 -11.71 -2.90
N MET A 364 0.56 -11.98 -1.59
CA MET A 364 1.54 -11.42 -0.68
C MET A 364 1.76 -12.37 0.49
N ALA A 365 2.99 -12.83 0.65
CA ALA A 365 3.37 -13.72 1.74
C ALA A 365 3.05 -13.09 3.11
N LYS A 366 2.61 -13.91 4.07
CA LYS A 366 2.18 -13.44 5.40
C LYS A 366 3.24 -12.57 6.11
N LYS A 367 4.52 -12.96 6.02
CA LYS A 367 5.65 -12.23 6.62
C LYS A 367 5.79 -10.83 6.00
N ILE A 368 5.68 -10.73 4.68
CA ILE A 368 5.76 -9.48 3.93
C ILE A 368 4.54 -8.60 4.23
N ARG A 369 3.33 -9.17 4.20
CA ARG A 369 2.08 -8.50 4.57
C ARG A 369 2.16 -7.87 5.95
N SER A 370 2.68 -8.61 6.92
CA SER A 370 2.86 -8.09 8.28
C SER A 370 3.87 -6.95 8.35
N LYS A 371 4.97 -6.99 7.57
CA LYS A 371 5.94 -5.88 7.50
C LYS A 371 5.33 -4.64 6.82
N ILE A 372 4.66 -4.81 5.68
CA ILE A 372 3.97 -3.73 4.96
C ILE A 372 2.95 -3.02 5.87
N GLN A 373 2.04 -3.78 6.48
CA GLN A 373 0.97 -3.21 7.32
C GLN A 373 1.47 -2.42 8.52
N LYS A 374 2.69 -2.69 9.01
CA LYS A 374 3.31 -1.90 10.08
C LYS A 374 3.82 -0.55 9.61
N ILE A 375 4.31 -0.47 8.37
CA ILE A 375 4.97 0.71 7.83
C ILE A 375 4.06 1.55 6.93
N THR A 376 2.88 1.05 6.54
CA THR A 376 1.91 1.78 5.71
C THR A 376 0.66 2.19 6.46
N ASP A 377 0.06 3.31 6.07
CA ASP A 377 -1.24 3.75 6.56
C ASP A 377 -2.42 3.11 5.81
N GLY A 378 -3.66 3.50 6.15
CA GLY A 378 -4.87 3.03 5.47
C GLY A 378 -4.97 3.44 3.99
N SER A 379 -4.11 4.36 3.52
CA SER A 379 -3.98 4.69 2.12
C SER A 379 -2.95 3.83 1.37
N GLY A 380 -2.22 2.95 2.04
CA GLY A 380 -1.12 2.19 1.44
C GLY A 380 0.14 3.02 1.19
N LEU A 381 0.24 4.21 1.77
CA LEU A 381 1.45 5.06 1.75
C LEU A 381 2.28 4.80 2.99
N LEU A 382 3.58 5.12 2.96
CA LEU A 382 4.41 4.98 4.14
C LEU A 382 3.97 5.97 5.22
N ARG A 383 3.98 5.50 6.46
CA ARG A 383 3.66 6.31 7.64
C ARG A 383 4.77 7.33 7.89
N ASP A 384 4.36 8.53 8.25
CA ASP A 384 5.20 9.64 8.70
C ASP A 384 5.58 9.51 10.18
N ASP A 385 4.81 8.74 10.95
CA ASP A 385 5.04 8.49 12.37
C ASP A 385 5.16 6.99 12.73
N GLY A 386 5.66 6.75 13.94
CA GLY A 386 5.70 5.43 14.58
C GLY A 386 4.54 5.18 15.54
N TRP A 387 3.44 5.95 15.45
CA TRP A 387 2.34 5.84 16.40
C TRP A 387 1.65 4.48 16.29
N GLU A 388 1.30 3.82 17.39
CA GLU A 388 0.59 2.55 17.34
C GLU A 388 -0.57 2.58 18.31
N SER A 389 -1.78 2.32 17.78
CA SER A 389 -2.99 2.26 18.60
C SER A 389 -2.83 1.25 19.73
N GLY A 390 -3.10 1.68 20.96
CA GLY A 390 -2.97 0.86 22.17
C GLY A 390 -1.52 0.64 22.65
N ARG A 391 -0.52 1.28 22.04
CA ARG A 391 0.90 1.18 22.42
C ARG A 391 1.56 2.54 22.63
N SER A 392 1.36 3.47 21.72
CA SER A 392 1.93 4.82 21.83
C SER A 392 1.15 5.65 22.84
N THR A 393 1.87 6.39 23.67
CA THR A 393 1.30 7.34 24.64
C THR A 393 1.36 8.78 24.18
N GLU A 394 2.27 9.10 23.25
CA GLU A 394 2.43 10.42 22.67
C GLU A 394 1.68 10.48 21.33
N VAL A 395 0.99 11.59 21.09
CA VAL A 395 0.26 11.86 19.84
C VAL A 395 1.27 12.40 18.82
N PRO A 396 1.25 11.92 17.56
CA PRO A 396 2.15 12.41 16.53
C PRO A 396 1.86 13.87 16.15
N ASP A 397 2.91 14.59 15.75
CA ASP A 397 2.78 15.93 15.19
C ASP A 397 2.14 15.90 13.80
N ILE A 398 1.29 16.88 13.51
CA ILE A 398 0.68 17.03 12.18
C ILE A 398 1.59 17.91 11.34
N LEU A 399 2.17 17.36 10.27
CA LEU A 399 3.06 18.11 9.39
C LEU A 399 2.23 19.02 8.45
N PRO A 400 2.52 20.33 8.34
CA PRO A 400 1.69 21.30 7.60
C PRO A 400 1.97 21.28 6.08
N THR A 401 1.84 20.11 5.45
CA THR A 401 2.03 19.92 4.00
C THR A 401 0.70 19.99 3.21
N GLY A 402 0.74 20.37 1.93
CA GLY A 402 -0.42 20.32 1.03
C GLY A 402 -1.26 21.60 0.92
N GLU A 403 -2.34 21.54 0.14
CA GLU A 403 -3.29 22.64 -0.11
C GLU A 403 -4.71 22.34 0.37
N VAL A 404 -5.47 23.39 0.70
CA VAL A 404 -6.80 23.29 1.33
C VAL A 404 -7.96 23.39 0.33
N GLY A 405 -7.69 23.78 -0.93
CA GLY A 405 -8.72 24.20 -1.90
C GLY A 405 -9.84 23.18 -2.12
N GLN A 406 -9.49 21.95 -2.47
CA GLN A 406 -10.47 20.86 -2.69
C GLN A 406 -11.19 20.48 -1.39
N THR A 407 -10.48 20.41 -0.27
CA THR A 407 -11.05 20.08 1.05
C THR A 407 -12.12 21.07 1.48
N ARG A 408 -11.91 22.37 1.25
CA ARG A 408 -12.92 23.41 1.53
C ARG A 408 -14.20 23.18 0.73
N LYS A 409 -14.07 22.88 -0.57
CA LYS A 409 -15.22 22.58 -1.42
C LYS A 409 -16.00 21.36 -0.89
N LEU A 410 -15.28 20.28 -0.58
CA LEU A 410 -15.88 19.06 -0.05
C LEU A 410 -16.62 19.28 1.27
N ILE A 411 -16.06 20.07 2.20
CA ILE A 411 -16.71 20.40 3.47
C ILE A 411 -18.02 21.15 3.26
N ASN A 412 -18.04 22.13 2.34
CA ASN A 412 -19.26 22.87 2.03
C ASN A 412 -20.34 21.96 1.39
N GLU A 413 -19.93 20.95 0.61
CA GLU A 413 -20.84 20.01 -0.02
C GLU A 413 -21.41 18.94 0.95
N ILE A 414 -20.73 18.64 2.08
CA ILE A 414 -21.20 17.62 3.04
C ILE A 414 -22.61 17.92 3.55
N ALA A 415 -22.93 19.19 3.81
CA ALA A 415 -24.23 19.57 4.36
C ALA A 415 -25.39 19.16 3.42
N ASP A 416 -25.15 19.19 2.12
CA ASP A 416 -26.14 18.88 1.08
C ASP A 416 -26.06 17.43 0.59
N ASN A 417 -24.87 16.81 0.61
CA ASN A 417 -24.66 15.43 0.16
C ASN A 417 -23.53 14.71 0.93
N PRO A 418 -23.81 14.23 2.16
CA PRO A 418 -22.78 13.67 3.04
C PRO A 418 -22.14 12.37 2.51
N HIS A 419 -22.90 11.54 1.78
CA HIS A 419 -22.43 10.21 1.36
C HIS A 419 -21.35 10.25 0.28
N SER A 420 -21.35 11.25 -0.62
CA SER A 420 -20.35 11.34 -1.69
C SER A 420 -19.01 11.91 -1.22
N SER A 421 -19.01 12.79 -0.22
CA SER A 421 -17.85 13.62 0.12
C SER A 421 -17.03 13.09 1.30
N ILE A 422 -17.66 12.37 2.25
CA ILE A 422 -16.99 11.83 3.45
C ILE A 422 -15.80 10.89 3.13
N PRO A 423 -15.92 9.90 2.23
CA PRO A 423 -14.80 8.99 1.93
C PRO A 423 -13.53 9.71 1.46
N GLN A 424 -13.68 10.84 0.76
CA GLN A 424 -12.55 11.62 0.27
C GLN A 424 -11.83 12.36 1.39
N LEU A 425 -12.58 12.85 2.41
CA LEU A 425 -12.03 13.56 3.55
C LEU A 425 -11.21 12.66 4.49
N PHE A 426 -11.47 11.35 4.52
CA PHE A 426 -10.60 10.39 5.22
C PHE A 426 -9.17 10.33 4.65
N ASN A 427 -8.94 10.84 3.43
CA ASN A 427 -7.61 10.94 2.83
C ASN A 427 -6.95 12.31 3.01
N ALA A 428 -7.57 13.24 3.76
CA ALA A 428 -7.01 14.56 4.02
C ALA A 428 -5.71 14.47 4.83
N ARG A 429 -4.72 15.28 4.44
CA ARG A 429 -3.38 15.30 5.04
C ARG A 429 -2.91 16.72 5.27
N GLY A 430 -2.00 16.90 6.22
CA GLY A 430 -1.40 18.18 6.58
C GLY A 430 -2.40 19.33 6.67
N LYS A 431 -2.26 20.36 5.84
CA LYS A 431 -3.13 21.56 5.89
C LYS A 431 -4.60 21.23 5.65
N SER A 432 -4.92 20.21 4.85
CA SER A 432 -6.30 19.77 4.66
C SER A 432 -6.88 19.19 5.96
N PHE A 433 -6.08 18.42 6.71
CA PHE A 433 -6.49 17.89 8.00
C PHE A 433 -6.65 19.00 9.04
N GLU A 434 -5.69 19.92 9.13
CA GLU A 434 -5.79 21.12 10.00
C GLU A 434 -7.03 21.96 9.68
N TYR A 435 -7.38 22.08 8.40
CA TYR A 435 -8.58 22.79 7.99
C TYR A 435 -9.86 22.07 8.45
N ILE A 436 -9.91 20.73 8.33
CA ILE A 436 -11.03 19.93 8.82
C ILE A 436 -11.20 20.08 10.34
N THR A 437 -10.12 20.00 11.11
CA THR A 437 -10.19 20.12 12.58
C THR A 437 -10.65 21.51 13.00
N LYS A 438 -10.17 22.57 12.35
CA LYS A 438 -10.63 23.94 12.59
C LYS A 438 -12.09 24.14 12.23
N ALA A 439 -12.53 23.64 11.06
CA ALA A 439 -13.92 23.73 10.63
C ALA A 439 -14.86 22.99 11.61
N ALA A 440 -14.46 21.82 12.10
CA ALA A 440 -15.20 21.07 13.11
C ALA A 440 -15.32 21.86 14.42
N ASP A 441 -14.25 22.52 14.86
CA ASP A 441 -14.25 23.34 16.07
C ASP A 441 -15.14 24.58 15.95
N GLU A 442 -15.10 25.26 14.79
CA GLU A 442 -15.97 26.39 14.47
C GLU A 442 -17.45 26.00 14.51
N ILE A 443 -17.81 24.87 13.89
CA ILE A 443 -19.19 24.33 13.91
C ILE A 443 -19.60 23.98 15.35
N ARG A 444 -18.74 23.28 16.10
CA ARG A 444 -18.97 22.97 17.53
C ARG A 444 -19.22 24.24 18.34
N SER A 445 -18.42 25.29 18.12
CA SER A 445 -18.54 26.58 18.81
C SER A 445 -19.83 27.31 18.46
N GLN A 446 -20.30 27.23 17.21
CA GLN A 446 -21.56 27.84 16.80
C GLN A 446 -22.77 27.14 17.43
N LEU A 447 -22.75 25.80 17.49
CA LEU A 447 -23.85 24.99 18.01
C LEU A 447 -23.92 24.97 19.54
N ASN A 448 -22.77 24.91 20.22
CA ASN A 448 -22.71 24.65 21.66
C ASN A 448 -22.03 25.78 22.46
N GLY A 449 -21.50 26.82 21.80
CA GLY A 449 -20.67 27.83 22.46
C GLY A 449 -19.33 27.28 22.94
N ASN A 450 -18.73 27.97 23.91
CA ASN A 450 -17.40 27.65 24.45
C ASN A 450 -17.41 26.70 25.64
N ASN A 451 -18.59 26.32 26.15
CA ASN A 451 -18.69 25.46 27.32
C ASN A 451 -18.49 24.00 26.92
N ILE A 452 -17.54 23.33 27.58
CA ILE A 452 -17.34 21.88 27.49
C ILE A 452 -17.95 21.25 28.74
N THR A 453 -18.89 20.33 28.56
CA THR A 453 -19.58 19.64 29.66
C THR A 453 -19.03 18.23 29.86
N TYR A 454 -19.11 17.72 31.08
CA TYR A 454 -18.76 16.35 31.43
C TYR A 454 -19.71 15.83 32.51
N VAL A 455 -19.84 14.51 32.61
CA VAL A 455 -20.62 13.84 33.66
C VAL A 455 -19.65 13.11 34.58
N VAL A 456 -19.79 13.33 35.90
CA VAL A 456 -19.05 12.54 36.90
C VAL A 456 -19.79 11.21 37.05
N ASN A 457 -19.27 10.17 36.43
CA ASN A 457 -19.90 8.86 36.40
C ASN A 457 -19.11 7.78 37.16
N ARG A 458 -19.81 6.69 37.49
CA ARG A 458 -19.19 5.42 37.88
C ARG A 458 -19.60 4.32 36.91
N ASN A 459 -18.64 3.81 36.13
CA ASN A 459 -18.82 2.60 35.35
C ASN A 459 -18.94 1.37 36.27
N ILE A 460 -19.99 0.58 36.07
CA ILE A 460 -20.28 -0.68 36.76
C ILE A 460 -20.49 -1.77 35.71
N ASN A 461 -19.41 -2.47 35.39
CA ASN A 461 -19.48 -3.69 34.61
C ASN A 461 -19.85 -4.86 35.52
N TYR A 462 -21.09 -5.34 35.42
CA TYR A 462 -21.65 -6.31 36.37
C TYR A 462 -21.45 -7.77 35.97
N THR A 463 -21.07 -8.03 34.71
CA THR A 463 -20.58 -9.35 34.27
C THR A 463 -19.73 -9.21 33.02
N ASN A 464 -18.72 -10.07 32.86
CA ASN A 464 -17.96 -10.19 31.62
C ASN A 464 -18.24 -11.51 30.87
N ILE A 465 -19.25 -12.27 31.32
CA ILE A 465 -19.70 -13.50 30.67
C ILE A 465 -20.59 -13.12 29.49
N CYS A 466 -20.29 -13.61 28.30
CA CYS A 466 -21.01 -13.28 27.07
C CYS A 466 -21.18 -14.53 26.19
N VAL A 467 -22.36 -14.69 25.57
CA VAL A 467 -22.62 -15.72 24.54
C VAL A 467 -21.94 -15.42 23.19
N TYR A 468 -21.47 -14.18 22.99
CA TYR A 468 -20.75 -13.79 21.79
C TYR A 468 -19.24 -13.90 21.98
N SER A 469 -18.54 -14.35 20.94
CA SER A 469 -17.09 -14.48 20.88
C SER A 469 -16.47 -13.53 19.86
N CYS A 470 -16.68 -12.22 20.04
CA CYS A 470 -16.11 -11.21 19.15
C CYS A 470 -14.56 -11.24 19.20
N SER A 471 -13.92 -11.27 18.04
CA SER A 471 -12.46 -11.41 17.94
C SER A 471 -11.68 -10.22 18.53
N PHE A 472 -12.27 -9.02 18.46
CA PHE A 472 -11.71 -7.76 18.95
C PHE A 472 -12.07 -7.43 20.41
N CYS A 473 -13.03 -8.14 21.02
CA CYS A 473 -13.53 -7.76 22.35
C CYS A 473 -12.50 -8.12 23.44
N ALA A 474 -12.00 -7.09 24.13
CA ALA A 474 -11.12 -7.24 25.30
C ALA A 474 -11.89 -7.55 26.60
N PHE A 475 -13.19 -7.27 26.62
CA PHE A 475 -14.05 -7.36 27.80
C PHE A 475 -14.62 -8.76 28.03
N SER A 476 -15.21 -9.40 27.02
CA SER A 476 -15.89 -10.70 27.20
C SER A 476 -14.94 -11.85 27.50
N LYS A 477 -15.40 -12.78 28.34
CA LYS A 477 -14.72 -14.04 28.67
C LYS A 477 -15.68 -15.19 28.37
N SER A 478 -15.49 -15.83 27.22
CA SER A 478 -16.10 -17.13 26.95
C SER A 478 -15.37 -18.23 27.74
N THR A 479 -16.01 -19.38 27.91
CA THR A 479 -15.46 -20.53 28.65
C THR A 479 -14.15 -21.10 28.09
N GLY A 480 -13.72 -20.69 26.88
CA GLY A 480 -12.63 -21.30 26.11
C GLY A 480 -11.24 -20.65 26.14
N ALA A 481 -11.07 -19.37 26.52
CA ALA A 481 -9.78 -18.66 26.35
C ALA A 481 -9.23 -18.04 27.66
N LYS A 482 -8.87 -18.89 28.63
CA LYS A 482 -8.51 -18.48 30.01
C LYS A 482 -7.10 -17.91 30.22
N LYS A 483 -6.16 -18.06 29.28
CA LYS A 483 -4.73 -17.79 29.57
C LYS A 483 -4.23 -16.34 29.38
N LEU A 484 -4.94 -15.49 28.63
CA LEU A 484 -4.48 -14.10 28.34
C LEU A 484 -5.42 -13.02 28.89
N ARG A 485 -6.59 -13.39 29.43
CA ARG A 485 -7.73 -12.48 29.54
C ARG A 485 -8.36 -12.37 30.94
N GLY A 486 -7.83 -13.05 31.97
CA GLY A 486 -8.38 -13.04 33.33
C GLY A 486 -9.62 -13.93 33.50
N ALA A 487 -10.14 -14.02 34.74
CA ALA A 487 -11.29 -14.88 35.06
C ALA A 487 -12.64 -14.23 34.68
N SER A 488 -13.63 -15.08 34.39
CA SER A 488 -15.03 -14.64 34.28
C SER A 488 -15.59 -14.23 35.65
N TYR A 489 -16.45 -13.21 35.70
CA TYR A 489 -17.11 -12.77 36.93
C TYR A 489 -18.56 -12.37 36.68
N LEU A 490 -19.34 -12.43 37.76
CA LEU A 490 -20.69 -11.89 37.90
C LEU A 490 -20.73 -11.16 39.25
N LEU A 491 -21.15 -9.90 39.25
CA LEU A 491 -21.34 -9.13 40.48
C LEU A 491 -22.73 -9.41 41.04
N GLU A 492 -22.80 -9.65 42.35
CA GLU A 492 -24.07 -9.71 43.08
C GLU A 492 -24.75 -8.33 43.11
N LEU A 493 -26.09 -8.31 43.21
CA LEU A 493 -26.84 -7.05 43.29
C LEU A 493 -26.40 -6.16 44.47
N GLU A 494 -25.99 -6.76 45.58
CA GLU A 494 -25.44 -6.03 46.74
C GLU A 494 -24.12 -5.33 46.40
N GLU A 495 -23.27 -5.95 45.58
CA GLU A 495 -22.02 -5.34 45.12
C GLU A 495 -22.30 -4.18 44.15
N ILE A 496 -23.33 -4.29 43.31
CA ILE A 496 -23.82 -3.16 42.49
C ILE A 496 -24.24 -2.00 43.41
N GLN A 497 -25.01 -2.27 44.46
CA GLN A 497 -25.41 -1.26 45.44
C GLN A 497 -24.21 -0.62 46.14
N ASN A 498 -23.21 -1.40 46.52
CA ASN A 498 -21.99 -0.89 47.16
C ASN A 498 -21.24 0.09 46.24
N ARG A 499 -21.15 -0.22 44.94
CA ARG A 499 -20.55 0.67 43.94
C ARG A 499 -21.36 1.94 43.73
N VAL A 500 -22.69 1.87 43.81
CA VAL A 500 -23.56 3.07 43.78
C VAL A 500 -23.31 3.94 45.02
N ARG A 501 -23.25 3.35 46.22
CA ARG A 501 -22.90 4.07 47.47
C ARG A 501 -21.51 4.71 47.37
N GLU A 502 -20.54 4.02 46.79
CA GLU A 502 -19.22 4.56 46.51
C GLU A 502 -19.29 5.76 45.56
N ALA A 503 -20.03 5.64 44.45
CA ALA A 503 -20.21 6.69 43.45
C ALA A 503 -20.77 7.97 44.10
N ILE A 504 -21.84 7.84 44.89
CA ILE A 504 -22.46 8.97 45.60
C ILE A 504 -21.49 9.61 46.59
N ARG A 505 -20.76 8.82 47.38
CA ARG A 505 -19.72 9.35 48.30
C ARG A 505 -18.64 10.15 47.56
N ARG A 506 -18.34 9.77 46.32
CA ARG A 506 -17.41 10.47 45.42
C ARG A 506 -18.08 11.57 44.58
N ARG A 507 -19.36 11.88 44.85
CA ARG A 507 -20.17 12.92 44.18
C ARG A 507 -20.43 12.65 42.69
N ALA A 508 -20.46 11.38 42.28
CA ALA A 508 -20.96 11.02 40.97
C ALA A 508 -22.46 11.30 40.86
N THR A 509 -22.89 11.79 39.71
CA THR A 509 -24.30 12.06 39.39
C THR A 509 -24.91 10.96 38.54
N GLU A 510 -24.08 10.08 37.99
CA GLU A 510 -24.49 8.99 37.09
C GLU A 510 -23.80 7.67 37.46
N VAL A 511 -24.53 6.56 37.31
CA VAL A 511 -23.96 5.22 37.17
C VAL A 511 -24.18 4.71 35.75
N CYS A 512 -23.10 4.23 35.12
CA CYS A 512 -23.16 3.62 33.79
C CYS A 512 -22.99 2.10 33.91
N LEU A 513 -23.96 1.33 33.42
CA LEU A 513 -23.98 -0.14 33.58
C LEU A 513 -24.00 -0.87 32.23
N GLN A 514 -23.02 -1.75 32.03
CA GLN A 514 -22.87 -2.58 30.83
C GLN A 514 -22.29 -3.95 31.21
N GLY A 515 -22.94 -5.03 30.77
CA GLY A 515 -22.48 -6.40 30.98
C GLY A 515 -22.22 -7.13 29.67
N GLY A 516 -21.59 -8.30 29.76
CA GLY A 516 -21.68 -9.30 28.71
C GLY A 516 -23.11 -9.87 28.62
N ILE A 517 -23.47 -10.36 27.43
CA ILE A 517 -24.77 -11.00 27.18
C ILE A 517 -24.79 -12.37 27.85
N HIS A 518 -25.19 -12.41 29.12
CA HIS A 518 -25.11 -13.60 29.94
C HIS A 518 -26.21 -14.61 29.54
N PRO A 519 -25.88 -15.90 29.33
CA PRO A 519 -26.84 -16.90 28.82
C PRO A 519 -28.00 -17.20 29.78
N LYS A 520 -27.87 -16.85 31.06
CA LYS A 520 -28.90 -17.07 32.10
C LYS A 520 -29.69 -15.83 32.49
N PHE A 521 -29.39 -14.66 31.92
CA PHE A 521 -30.18 -13.48 32.23
C PHE A 521 -31.46 -13.47 31.41
N ASP A 522 -32.54 -13.01 32.05
CA ASP A 522 -33.80 -12.67 31.43
C ASP A 522 -34.10 -11.18 31.62
N GLY A 523 -35.22 -10.70 31.08
CA GLY A 523 -35.67 -9.32 31.30
C GLY A 523 -35.84 -8.94 32.79
N ASN A 524 -36.20 -9.89 33.65
CA ASN A 524 -36.40 -9.60 35.08
C ASN A 524 -35.09 -9.27 35.78
N TYR A 525 -33.99 -9.93 35.42
CA TYR A 525 -32.68 -9.61 35.99
C TYR A 525 -32.30 -8.13 35.79
N TYR A 526 -32.53 -7.58 34.59
CA TYR A 526 -32.25 -6.17 34.32
C TYR A 526 -33.14 -5.22 35.15
N LEU A 527 -34.41 -5.59 35.37
CA LEU A 527 -35.30 -4.87 36.28
C LEU A 527 -34.81 -4.92 37.73
N ASP A 528 -34.30 -6.07 38.18
CA ASP A 528 -33.76 -6.24 39.52
C ASP A 528 -32.49 -5.42 39.76
N VAL A 529 -31.64 -5.26 38.72
CA VAL A 529 -30.50 -4.34 38.75
C VAL A 529 -30.97 -2.89 38.94
N ILE A 530 -31.96 -2.42 38.17
CA ILE A 530 -32.49 -1.05 38.33
C ILE A 530 -33.06 -0.86 39.74
N LYS A 531 -33.89 -1.79 40.21
CA LYS A 531 -34.49 -1.75 41.55
C LYS A 531 -33.41 -1.75 42.63
N ALA A 532 -32.34 -2.51 42.47
CA ALA A 532 -31.22 -2.53 43.40
C ALA A 532 -30.55 -1.16 43.50
N ILE A 533 -30.34 -0.45 42.38
CA ILE A 533 -29.79 0.91 42.38
C ILE A 533 -30.76 1.89 43.05
N ARG A 534 -32.05 1.81 42.73
CA ARG A 534 -33.10 2.70 43.29
C ARG A 534 -33.29 2.52 44.80
N LYS A 535 -33.01 1.33 45.35
CA LYS A 535 -32.94 1.10 46.80
C LYS A 535 -31.84 1.92 47.49
N VAL A 536 -30.77 2.28 46.76
CA VAL A 536 -29.65 3.09 47.30
C VAL A 536 -29.88 4.57 47.09
N SER A 537 -30.36 4.99 45.92
CA SER A 537 -30.63 6.39 45.62
C SER A 537 -31.77 6.57 44.62
N PRO A 538 -32.80 7.36 44.97
CA PRO A 538 -33.82 7.76 44.01
C PRO A 538 -33.29 8.77 42.98
N ASP A 539 -32.21 9.50 43.30
CA ASP A 539 -31.76 10.68 42.54
C ASP A 539 -30.64 10.39 41.54
N ILE A 540 -29.85 9.33 41.73
CA ILE A 540 -28.72 9.04 40.83
C ILE A 540 -29.21 8.68 39.42
N HIS A 541 -28.59 9.24 38.38
CA HIS A 541 -28.96 8.92 37.00
C HIS A 541 -28.49 7.51 36.63
N ILE A 542 -29.40 6.69 36.12
CA ILE A 542 -29.12 5.32 35.66
C ILE A 542 -29.00 5.34 34.14
N HIS A 543 -27.76 5.24 33.66
CA HIS A 543 -27.41 5.07 32.26
C HIS A 543 -27.02 3.61 32.01
N ALA A 544 -27.96 2.74 31.66
CA ALA A 544 -27.73 1.29 31.71
C ALA A 544 -28.23 0.54 30.49
N PHE A 545 -27.56 -0.59 30.22
CA PHE A 545 -27.88 -1.62 29.23
C PHE A 545 -27.66 -1.19 27.78
N SER A 546 -26.75 -1.90 27.11
CA SER A 546 -26.57 -1.83 25.67
C SER A 546 -27.86 -2.20 24.91
N PRO A 547 -28.01 -1.79 23.63
CA PRO A 547 -29.15 -2.20 22.81
C PRO A 547 -29.32 -3.72 22.75
N LEU A 548 -28.23 -4.48 22.83
CA LEU A 548 -28.25 -5.94 22.80
C LEU A 548 -28.72 -6.56 24.12
N GLU A 549 -28.38 -5.96 25.27
CA GLU A 549 -28.93 -6.36 26.57
C GLU A 549 -30.45 -6.09 26.64
N ILE A 550 -30.89 -4.93 26.13
CA ILE A 550 -32.31 -4.58 26.02
C ILE A 550 -33.04 -5.56 25.11
N PHE A 551 -32.47 -5.88 23.95
CA PHE A 551 -33.02 -6.85 23.00
C PHE A 551 -33.15 -8.24 23.64
N GLN A 552 -32.10 -8.73 24.30
CA GLN A 552 -32.15 -10.02 25.02
C GLN A 552 -33.21 -9.98 26.13
N GLY A 553 -33.30 -8.91 26.90
CA GLY A 553 -34.28 -8.75 27.97
C GLY A 553 -35.72 -8.82 27.47
N ALA A 554 -36.04 -8.12 26.39
CA ALA A 554 -37.37 -8.17 25.76
C ALA A 554 -37.66 -9.58 25.20
N GLN A 555 -36.72 -10.14 24.44
CA GLN A 555 -36.86 -11.44 23.80
C GLN A 555 -37.11 -12.57 24.81
N THR A 556 -36.37 -12.58 25.92
CA THR A 556 -36.50 -13.62 26.97
C THR A 556 -37.81 -13.57 27.74
N LEU A 557 -38.48 -12.41 27.77
CA LEU A 557 -39.82 -12.26 28.35
C LEU A 557 -40.96 -12.40 27.33
N GLY A 558 -40.64 -12.59 26.04
CA GLY A 558 -41.62 -12.64 24.97
C GLY A 558 -42.30 -11.28 24.71
N LEU A 559 -41.63 -10.18 25.02
CA LEU A 559 -42.11 -8.81 24.83
C LEU A 559 -41.47 -8.17 23.61
N THR A 560 -42.15 -7.19 23.02
CA THR A 560 -41.52 -6.28 22.04
C THR A 560 -40.65 -5.22 22.74
N LEU A 561 -39.81 -4.54 21.98
CA LEU A 561 -39.01 -3.43 22.51
C LEU A 561 -39.91 -2.26 22.97
N GLU A 562 -41.00 -2.01 22.23
CA GLU A 562 -42.01 -1.01 22.53
C GLU A 562 -42.75 -1.30 23.85
N GLU A 563 -42.88 -2.57 24.22
CA GLU A 563 -43.46 -3.00 25.50
C GLU A 563 -42.44 -2.96 26.64
N TYR A 564 -41.21 -3.43 26.40
CA TYR A 564 -40.21 -3.60 27.46
C TYR A 564 -39.53 -2.31 27.90
N LEU A 565 -39.28 -1.37 26.97
CA LEU A 565 -38.65 -0.08 27.30
C LEU A 565 -39.46 0.77 28.31
N PRO A 566 -40.80 0.90 28.17
CA PRO A 566 -41.63 1.53 29.19
C PRO A 566 -41.49 0.88 30.58
N ILE A 567 -41.44 -0.45 30.66
CA ILE A 567 -41.31 -1.17 31.94
C ILE A 567 -39.98 -0.81 32.62
N LEU A 568 -38.88 -0.77 31.88
CA LEU A 568 -37.58 -0.36 32.41
C LEU A 568 -37.58 1.11 32.87
N LYS A 569 -38.23 1.99 32.09
CA LYS A 569 -38.37 3.41 32.44
C LYS A 569 -39.17 3.59 33.73
N GLU A 570 -40.29 2.88 33.88
CA GLU A 570 -41.11 2.87 35.10
C GLU A 570 -40.35 2.32 36.30
N ALA A 571 -39.51 1.30 36.10
CA ALA A 571 -38.62 0.77 37.13
C ALA A 571 -37.55 1.79 37.58
N GLY A 572 -37.30 2.83 36.78
CA GLY A 572 -36.43 3.94 37.11
C GLY A 572 -35.18 4.08 36.23
N LEU A 573 -35.11 3.42 35.07
CA LEU A 573 -34.05 3.65 34.08
C LEU A 573 -34.16 5.06 33.47
N ASN A 574 -33.05 5.80 33.36
CA ASN A 574 -33.08 7.17 32.85
C ASN A 574 -32.60 7.30 31.40
N SER A 575 -31.52 6.60 31.01
CA SER A 575 -31.04 6.58 29.62
C SER A 575 -30.30 5.28 29.29
N LEU A 576 -30.09 5.03 28.00
CA LEU A 576 -29.41 3.84 27.46
C LEU A 576 -28.03 4.22 26.89
N PRO A 577 -26.96 3.47 27.18
CA PRO A 577 -25.69 3.61 26.46
C PRO A 577 -25.78 3.08 25.02
N GLY A 578 -25.07 3.73 24.11
CA GLY A 578 -24.97 3.32 22.69
C GLY A 578 -23.94 2.22 22.40
N THR A 579 -23.29 1.64 23.41
CA THR A 579 -22.28 0.58 23.24
C THR A 579 -22.88 -0.70 22.65
N ALA A 580 -22.06 -1.52 21.98
CA ALA A 580 -22.45 -2.74 21.26
C ALA A 580 -23.19 -2.54 19.92
N ALA A 581 -23.36 -1.30 19.46
CA ALA A 581 -23.70 -0.96 18.07
C ALA A 581 -22.44 -0.41 17.37
N GLU A 582 -21.57 -1.30 16.91
CA GLU A 582 -20.21 -0.92 16.48
C GLU A 582 -20.03 -0.93 14.97
N ILE A 583 -20.66 -1.88 14.27
CA ILE A 583 -20.53 -2.06 12.83
C ILE A 583 -21.93 -2.24 12.24
N LEU A 584 -22.39 -1.25 11.47
CA LEU A 584 -23.73 -1.21 10.84
C LEU A 584 -23.70 -1.67 9.38
N HIS A 585 -22.73 -2.51 9.02
CA HIS A 585 -22.58 -3.10 7.69
C HIS A 585 -22.53 -4.61 7.84
N ASP A 586 -23.57 -5.30 7.36
CA ASP A 586 -23.79 -6.73 7.63
C ASP A 586 -22.60 -7.60 7.25
N ASP A 587 -22.05 -7.42 6.04
CA ASP A 587 -20.89 -8.19 5.57
C ASP A 587 -19.65 -8.04 6.47
N VAL A 588 -19.45 -6.86 7.04
CA VAL A 588 -18.32 -6.58 7.93
C VAL A 588 -18.61 -7.15 9.32
N GLY A 589 -19.81 -6.92 9.85
CA GLY A 589 -20.22 -7.39 11.18
C GLY A 589 -20.11 -8.91 11.34
N ILE A 590 -20.55 -9.68 10.33
CA ILE A 590 -20.49 -11.15 10.33
C ILE A 590 -19.04 -11.67 10.44
N SER A 591 -18.07 -10.95 9.87
CA SER A 591 -16.66 -11.39 9.89
C SER A 591 -16.01 -11.30 11.28
N PHE A 592 -16.54 -10.47 12.18
CA PHE A 592 -15.95 -10.20 13.50
C PHE A 592 -16.69 -10.84 14.67
N VAL A 593 -17.97 -11.21 14.49
CA VAL A 593 -18.83 -11.71 15.56
C VAL A 593 -19.25 -13.14 15.26
N GLN A 594 -18.92 -14.06 16.17
CA GLN A 594 -19.41 -15.44 16.15
C GLN A 594 -20.21 -15.71 17.44
N THR A 595 -21.25 -16.51 17.32
CA THR A 595 -21.99 -17.06 18.47
C THR A 595 -21.29 -18.35 18.92
N SER A 596 -21.06 -18.48 20.23
CA SER A 596 -20.40 -19.66 20.82
C SER A 596 -21.24 -20.91 20.83
#